data_AF-T0V1B4-F1
#
_entry.id   AF-T0V1B4-F1
#
_cell.length_a   1.000
_cell.length_b   1.000
_cell.length_c   1.000
_cell.angle_alpha   90.00
_cell.angle_beta   90.00
_cell.angle_gamma   90.00
#
_symmetry.space_group_name_H-M   'P 1'
#
loop_
_entity.id
_entity.type
_entity.pdbx_description
1 polymer ?
#
loop_
_entity_poly.entity_id
_entity_poly.type
_entity_poly.pdbx_seq_one_letter_code
_entity_poly.pdbx_strand_id
1 'polypeptide(L)'
;MRIKFPLLIIACCLLLMACSHKHKTTLKNYQAYYSFNNVTTSSQEKQLAKDLRSKGIPTKNWDTLEPYISHYNQENTGIQPVVKKWTQSKIGKDKNQFVTSLDEKIVEDNKSHFTDDLNYRQASFLLLHSLLTSSSDLTKRDLPLQNEYLNLKSHHKELTAKDQALYSLLFGDNPNYQSTDELLKAWKKAGLKFPEKVKLLSVFQNSSDNVSNIYTAIAYEKDGSVYVFEKQDPTLPYRWSRFNTWADIKTHWLSNRFKVFKDNLDILVNDQKFDDFLKDSILIPKNNQLAFQE
;
A
#
# COMPACT_ATOMS: atom_id res chain seq x y z
N MET A 1 -34.39 16.35 -61.05
CA MET A 1 -33.09 17.03 -60.92
C MET A 1 -32.07 15.99 -60.41
N ARG A 2 -31.26 15.41 -61.30
CA ARG A 2 -30.31 14.34 -60.95
C ARG A 2 -29.06 14.97 -60.32
N ILE A 3 -28.94 14.87 -59.01
CA ILE A 3 -27.74 15.28 -58.29
C ILE A 3 -26.62 14.33 -58.69
N LYS A 4 -25.54 14.88 -59.28
CA LYS A 4 -24.39 14.10 -59.75
C LYS A 4 -23.68 13.49 -58.53
N PHE A 5 -23.60 12.16 -58.51
CA PHE A 5 -22.96 11.33 -57.48
C PHE A 5 -21.53 11.74 -57.02
N PRO A 6 -20.68 12.46 -57.80
CA PRO A 6 -19.36 12.87 -57.31
C PRO A 6 -19.42 13.98 -56.24
N LEU A 7 -20.48 14.79 -56.22
CA LEU A 7 -20.61 15.90 -55.26
C LEU A 7 -20.97 15.42 -53.84
N LEU A 8 -21.63 14.27 -53.72
CA LEU A 8 -22.00 13.69 -52.42
C LEU A 8 -20.76 13.11 -51.69
N ILE A 9 -19.79 12.58 -52.45
CA ILE A 9 -18.57 11.98 -51.89
C ILE A 9 -17.61 13.07 -51.38
N ILE A 10 -17.49 14.20 -52.09
CA ILE A 10 -16.64 15.32 -51.67
C ILE A 10 -17.20 15.99 -50.40
N ALA A 11 -18.53 16.09 -50.26
CA ALA A 11 -19.17 16.58 -49.04
C ALA A 11 -18.95 15.64 -47.83
N CYS A 12 -18.98 14.32 -48.03
CA CYS A 12 -18.66 13.35 -46.96
C CYS A 12 -17.18 13.39 -46.56
N CYS A 13 -16.24 13.59 -47.49
CA CYS A 13 -14.83 13.71 -47.15
C CYS A 13 -14.49 15.00 -46.37
N LEU A 14 -15.16 16.11 -46.69
CA LEU A 14 -14.99 17.37 -45.94
C LEU A 14 -15.62 17.31 -44.54
N LEU A 15 -16.76 16.62 -44.37
CA LEU A 15 -17.36 16.36 -43.06
C LEU A 15 -16.49 15.42 -42.20
N LEU A 16 -15.85 14.41 -42.81
CA LEU A 16 -14.92 13.54 -42.09
C LEU A 16 -13.61 14.26 -41.70
N MET A 17 -13.13 15.21 -42.51
CA MET A 17 -11.97 16.03 -42.14
C MET A 17 -12.29 17.14 -41.11
N ALA A 18 -13.53 17.63 -41.07
CA ALA A 18 -14.03 18.52 -40.02
C ALA A 18 -14.31 17.80 -38.69
N CYS A 19 -14.68 16.52 -38.71
CA CYS A 19 -14.76 15.66 -37.52
C CYS A 19 -13.40 15.05 -37.11
N SER A 20 -12.35 15.24 -37.91
CA SER A 20 -10.97 14.83 -37.61
C SER A 20 -10.16 15.91 -36.88
N HIS A 21 -10.79 17.01 -36.47
CA HIS A 21 -10.34 17.72 -35.27
C HIS A 21 -10.65 16.81 -34.08
N LYS A 22 -9.82 15.76 -33.94
CA LYS A 22 -9.50 15.18 -32.65
C LYS A 22 -9.42 16.38 -31.72
N HIS A 23 -10.32 16.41 -30.75
CA HIS A 23 -10.02 17.00 -29.47
C HIS A 23 -8.70 16.36 -29.03
N LYS A 24 -7.57 16.93 -29.47
CA LYS A 24 -6.42 17.11 -28.63
C LYS A 24 -6.93 18.07 -27.57
N THR A 25 -7.72 17.53 -26.64
CA THR A 25 -7.57 17.91 -25.25
C THR A 25 -6.08 17.81 -25.03
N THR A 26 -5.40 18.94 -25.07
CA THR A 26 -4.18 19.14 -24.32
C THR A 26 -4.52 18.61 -22.94
N LEU A 27 -4.14 17.36 -22.67
CA LEU A 27 -4.00 16.89 -21.31
C LEU A 27 -3.01 17.89 -20.74
N LYS A 28 -3.50 18.94 -20.08
CA LYS A 28 -2.71 19.66 -19.09
C LYS A 28 -2.11 18.53 -18.25
N ASN A 29 -0.79 18.40 -18.26
CA ASN A 29 -0.08 17.39 -17.48
C ASN A 29 -0.65 17.43 -16.05
N TYR A 30 -1.55 16.50 -15.74
CA TYR A 30 -2.15 16.41 -14.43
C TYR A 30 -1.03 15.94 -13.52
N GLN A 31 -0.41 16.91 -12.83
CA GLN A 31 0.62 16.61 -11.86
C GLN A 31 -0.10 16.33 -10.55
N ALA A 32 -0.35 15.06 -10.29
CA ALA A 32 -0.94 14.60 -9.04
C ALA A 32 0.02 14.87 -7.88
N TYR A 33 -0.54 15.29 -6.74
CA TYR A 33 0.18 15.50 -5.48
C TYR A 33 -0.44 14.62 -4.39
N TYR A 34 0.37 14.30 -3.39
CA TYR A 34 -0.07 13.68 -2.14
C TYR A 34 0.50 14.47 -0.96
N SER A 35 -0.12 14.31 0.20
CA SER A 35 0.37 14.87 1.46
C SER A 35 0.86 13.76 2.36
N PHE A 36 1.84 14.03 3.21
CA PHE A 36 2.31 13.05 4.20
C PHE A 36 2.88 13.73 5.44
N ASN A 37 2.95 12.98 6.53
CA ASN A 37 3.76 13.28 7.69
C ASN A 37 4.32 11.97 8.27
N ASN A 38 5.24 12.11 9.22
CA ASN A 38 5.65 11.02 10.09
C ASN A 38 4.91 11.09 11.42
N VAL A 39 4.55 9.94 11.97
CA VAL A 39 3.88 9.83 13.27
C VAL A 39 4.93 10.02 14.36
N THR A 40 5.13 11.27 14.77
CA THR A 40 6.26 11.69 15.63
C THR A 40 5.84 12.52 16.83
N THR A 41 4.53 12.76 16.97
CA THR A 41 3.96 13.57 18.05
C THR A 41 2.69 12.90 18.58
N SER A 42 2.43 13.10 19.87
CA SER A 42 1.22 12.57 20.53
C SER A 42 -0.08 13.02 19.84
N SER A 43 -0.12 14.22 19.24
CA SER A 43 -1.28 14.67 18.48
C SER A 43 -1.52 13.82 17.22
N GLN A 44 -0.46 13.47 16.49
CA GLN A 44 -0.55 12.65 15.28
C GLN A 44 -0.94 11.22 15.62
N GLU A 45 -0.34 10.66 16.68
CA GLU A 45 -0.68 9.32 17.21
C GLU A 45 -2.17 9.26 17.59
N LYS A 46 -2.65 10.20 18.42
CA LYS A 46 -4.06 10.26 18.82
C LYS A 46 -5.01 10.43 17.64
N GLN A 47 -4.63 11.23 16.65
CA GLN A 47 -5.45 11.45 15.46
C GLN A 47 -5.52 10.18 14.59
N LEU A 48 -4.37 9.55 14.34
CA LEU A 48 -4.30 8.29 13.60
C LEU A 48 -5.06 7.18 14.32
N ALA A 49 -4.86 7.02 15.64
CA ALA A 49 -5.58 6.05 16.46
C ALA A 49 -7.10 6.27 16.42
N LYS A 50 -7.56 7.52 16.45
CA LYS A 50 -8.99 7.86 16.29
C LYS A 50 -9.50 7.46 14.90
N ASP A 51 -8.73 7.76 13.86
CA ASP A 51 -9.11 7.43 12.48
C ASP A 51 -9.17 5.91 12.28
N LEU A 52 -8.15 5.15 12.69
CA LEU A 52 -8.12 3.69 12.60
C LEU A 52 -9.27 3.04 13.37
N ARG A 53 -9.56 3.50 14.60
CA ARG A 53 -10.72 3.01 15.39
C ARG A 53 -12.05 3.28 14.69
N SER A 54 -12.21 4.45 14.05
CA SER A 54 -13.43 4.76 13.28
C SER A 54 -13.63 3.81 12.09
N LYS A 55 -12.55 3.17 11.62
CA LYS A 55 -12.58 2.15 10.55
C LYS A 55 -12.67 0.71 11.07
N GLY A 56 -12.84 0.53 12.38
CA GLY A 56 -13.05 -0.76 13.00
C GLY A 56 -11.78 -1.48 13.44
N ILE A 57 -10.60 -0.83 13.40
CA ILE A 57 -9.41 -1.39 14.03
C ILE A 57 -9.61 -1.38 15.55
N PRO A 58 -9.51 -2.54 16.23
CA PRO A 58 -9.66 -2.61 17.68
C PRO A 58 -8.62 -1.75 18.39
N THR A 59 -9.00 -1.10 19.49
CA THR A 59 -8.07 -0.31 20.32
C THR A 59 -6.86 -1.14 20.72
N LYS A 60 -7.05 -2.42 21.08
CA LYS A 60 -5.96 -3.34 21.42
C LYS A 60 -4.89 -3.44 20.32
N ASN A 61 -5.29 -3.50 19.05
CA ASN A 61 -4.32 -3.59 17.94
C ASN A 61 -3.45 -2.32 17.86
N TRP A 62 -4.03 -1.14 18.10
CA TRP A 62 -3.27 0.11 18.19
C TRP A 62 -2.37 0.14 19.42
N ASP A 63 -2.90 -0.21 20.59
CA ASP A 63 -2.14 -0.23 21.85
C ASP A 63 -0.94 -1.19 21.79
N THR A 64 -1.02 -2.24 20.97
CA THR A 64 0.10 -3.15 20.69
C THR A 64 1.15 -2.52 19.77
N LEU A 65 0.75 -1.66 18.82
CA LEU A 65 1.67 -1.04 17.85
C LEU A 65 2.31 0.27 18.37
N GLU A 66 1.55 1.10 19.08
CA GLU A 66 1.97 2.43 19.54
C GLU A 66 3.32 2.46 20.30
N PRO A 67 3.66 1.47 21.15
CA PRO A 67 4.97 1.42 21.80
C PRO A 67 6.14 1.39 20.81
N TYR A 68 6.01 0.69 19.67
CA TYR A 68 7.04 0.63 18.63
C TYR A 68 7.26 1.98 17.96
N ILE A 69 6.17 2.72 17.69
CA ILE A 69 6.25 4.08 17.15
C ILE A 69 6.95 5.00 18.15
N SER A 70 6.57 4.91 19.43
CA SER A 70 7.17 5.71 20.51
C SER A 70 8.65 5.40 20.69
N HIS A 71 9.01 4.12 20.68
CA HIS A 71 10.40 3.66 20.83
C HIS A 71 11.28 4.12 19.67
N TYR A 72 10.84 3.90 18.42
CA TYR A 72 11.53 4.41 17.24
C TYR A 72 11.79 5.92 17.33
N ASN A 73 10.79 6.69 17.75
CA ASN A 73 10.92 8.15 17.87
C ASN A 73 11.89 8.57 18.99
N GLN A 74 12.05 7.77 20.05
CA GLN A 74 13.05 7.98 21.11
C GLN A 74 14.46 7.67 20.62
N GLU A 75 14.64 6.61 19.85
CA GLU A 75 15.92 6.21 19.28
C GLU A 75 16.36 7.13 18.13
N ASN A 76 15.41 7.66 17.34
CA ASN A 76 15.68 8.54 16.22
C ASN A 76 16.06 9.98 16.65
N THR A 77 17.24 10.12 17.23
CA THR A 77 17.83 11.39 17.72
C THR A 77 18.44 12.24 16.60
N GLY A 78 17.80 12.26 15.43
CA GLY A 78 18.26 12.98 14.22
C GLY A 78 19.00 12.09 13.21
N ILE A 79 18.98 10.77 13.40
CA ILE A 79 19.58 9.78 12.49
C ILE A 79 18.84 9.80 11.14
N GLN A 80 17.52 9.74 11.17
CA GLN A 80 16.66 9.81 9.99
C GLN A 80 15.83 11.10 9.97
N PRO A 81 15.70 11.74 8.81
CA PRO A 81 14.88 12.93 8.68
C PRO A 81 13.40 12.61 8.94
N VAL A 82 12.74 13.46 9.73
CA VAL A 82 11.32 13.34 10.04
C VAL A 82 10.53 14.57 9.59
N VAL A 83 9.32 14.33 9.10
CA VAL A 83 8.36 15.34 8.66
C VAL A 83 7.24 15.45 9.68
N LYS A 84 7.30 16.47 10.55
CA LYS A 84 6.37 16.65 11.67
C LYS A 84 5.03 17.31 11.30
N LYS A 85 4.93 17.91 10.12
CA LYS A 85 3.73 18.60 9.62
C LYS A 85 3.32 18.01 8.28
N TRP A 86 2.03 18.03 7.98
CA TRP A 86 1.52 17.62 6.67
C TRP A 86 2.25 18.39 5.57
N THR A 87 3.00 17.65 4.76
CA THR A 87 3.85 18.18 3.70
C THR A 87 3.37 17.62 2.37
N GLN A 88 3.22 18.50 1.38
CA GLN A 88 2.81 18.10 0.04
C GLN A 88 4.03 17.73 -0.80
N SER A 89 3.93 16.64 -1.56
CA SER A 89 4.93 16.26 -2.56
C SER A 89 4.27 15.76 -3.85
N LYS A 90 5.04 15.79 -4.93
CA LYS A 90 4.61 15.28 -6.23
C LYS A 90 4.57 13.76 -6.18
N ILE A 91 3.53 13.16 -6.75
CA ILE A 91 3.47 11.72 -6.97
C ILE A 91 4.73 11.27 -7.71
N GLY A 92 5.36 10.18 -7.24
CA GLY A 92 6.59 9.65 -7.81
C GLY A 92 7.90 10.35 -7.39
N LYS A 93 7.85 11.37 -6.53
CA LYS A 93 9.02 12.18 -6.13
C LYS A 93 9.24 12.20 -4.61
N ASP A 94 9.04 11.06 -3.97
CA ASP A 94 9.39 10.87 -2.56
C ASP A 94 10.91 10.86 -2.38
N LYS A 95 11.39 11.43 -1.27
CA LYS A 95 12.81 11.35 -0.90
C LYS A 95 13.16 9.98 -0.33
N ASN A 96 12.20 9.31 0.32
CA ASN A 96 12.38 7.94 0.80
C ASN A 96 12.22 6.99 -0.38
N GLN A 97 13.33 6.66 -1.03
CA GLN A 97 13.36 5.63 -2.06
C GLN A 97 13.45 4.26 -1.39
N PHE A 98 12.76 3.27 -1.95
CA PHE A 98 12.94 1.88 -1.57
C PHE A 98 14.23 1.41 -2.24
N VAL A 99 15.30 1.27 -1.47
CA VAL A 99 16.62 0.92 -2.00
C VAL A 99 16.82 -0.59 -1.82
N THR A 100 16.88 -1.33 -2.92
CA THR A 100 17.14 -2.79 -2.89
C THR A 100 18.63 -3.13 -2.86
N SER A 101 19.48 -2.12 -2.88
CA SER A 101 20.94 -2.26 -2.82
C SER A 101 21.50 -1.17 -1.90
N LEU A 102 21.37 -1.37 -0.60
CA LEU A 102 22.21 -0.68 0.37
C LEU A 102 23.39 -1.61 0.68
N ASP A 103 24.55 -1.02 0.93
CA ASP A 103 25.69 -1.77 1.47
C ASP A 103 25.23 -2.47 2.76
N GLU A 104 25.52 -3.78 2.89
CA GLU A 104 25.10 -4.59 4.05
C GLU A 104 25.52 -3.95 5.37
N LYS A 105 26.71 -3.33 5.40
CA LYS A 105 27.20 -2.61 6.57
C LYS A 105 26.37 -1.38 6.90
N ILE A 106 25.93 -0.63 5.89
CA ILE A 106 25.04 0.53 6.10
C ILE A 106 23.68 0.06 6.64
N VAL A 107 23.16 -1.07 6.15
CA VAL A 107 21.91 -1.65 6.65
C VAL A 107 22.07 -2.14 8.09
N GLU A 108 23.16 -2.82 8.40
CA GLU A 108 23.45 -3.34 9.73
C GLU A 108 23.69 -2.20 10.73
N ASP A 109 24.50 -1.20 10.38
CA ASP A 109 24.75 0.00 11.17
C ASP A 109 23.43 0.73 11.45
N ASN A 110 22.61 0.97 10.42
CA ASN A 110 21.31 1.62 10.60
C ASN A 110 20.36 0.79 11.46
N LYS A 111 20.30 -0.53 11.27
CA LYS A 111 19.46 -1.42 12.10
C LYS A 111 19.95 -1.48 13.54
N SER A 112 21.26 -1.37 13.78
CA SER A 112 21.83 -1.39 15.14
C SER A 112 21.36 -0.21 16.00
N HIS A 113 20.94 0.89 15.36
CA HIS A 113 20.37 2.05 16.02
C HIS A 113 18.88 1.92 16.37
N PHE A 114 18.18 0.94 15.78
CA PHE A 114 16.74 0.73 15.98
C PHE A 114 16.51 -0.68 16.52
N THR A 115 16.60 -0.82 17.85
CA THR A 115 16.87 -2.11 18.50
C THR A 115 15.64 -2.99 18.71
N ASP A 116 14.44 -2.40 18.70
CA ASP A 116 13.16 -3.10 18.86
C ASP A 116 12.10 -2.46 17.97
N ASP A 117 12.31 -2.48 16.65
CA ASP A 117 11.34 -1.94 15.68
C ASP A 117 10.85 -3.00 14.69
N LEU A 118 9.68 -2.75 14.12
CA LEU A 118 8.96 -3.64 13.24
C LEU A 118 9.32 -3.40 11.77
N ASN A 119 9.26 -4.47 10.98
CA ASN A 119 9.18 -4.35 9.53
C ASN A 119 7.74 -4.08 9.05
N TYR A 120 7.59 -3.83 7.76
CA TYR A 120 6.30 -3.52 7.12
C TYR A 120 5.24 -4.62 7.33
N ARG A 121 5.61 -5.90 7.19
CA ARG A 121 4.71 -7.06 7.36
C ARG A 121 4.23 -7.15 8.81
N GLN A 122 5.15 -7.06 9.77
CA GLN A 122 4.84 -7.10 11.20
C GLN A 122 3.91 -5.96 11.62
N ALA A 123 4.22 -4.71 11.24
CA ALA A 123 3.38 -3.56 11.57
C ALA A 123 1.96 -3.67 10.98
N SER A 124 1.86 -4.14 9.72
CA SER A 124 0.57 -4.38 9.06
C SER A 124 -0.20 -5.51 9.73
N PHE A 125 0.50 -6.57 10.15
CA PHE A 125 -0.10 -7.72 10.83
C PHE A 125 -0.69 -7.34 12.18
N LEU A 126 0.05 -6.64 13.04
CA LEU A 126 -0.44 -6.21 14.36
C LEU A 126 -1.71 -5.37 14.25
N LEU A 127 -1.82 -4.53 13.20
CA LEU A 127 -3.03 -3.73 12.98
C LEU A 127 -4.23 -4.53 12.48
N LEU A 128 -4.03 -5.59 11.70
CA LEU A 128 -5.12 -6.25 10.97
C LEU A 128 -5.46 -7.67 11.39
N HIS A 129 -4.55 -8.43 12.01
CA HIS A 129 -4.69 -9.89 12.12
C HIS A 129 -6.00 -10.32 12.79
N SER A 130 -6.44 -9.59 13.83
CA SER A 130 -7.68 -9.88 14.56
C SER A 130 -8.97 -9.60 13.77
N LEU A 131 -8.87 -8.88 12.65
CA LEU A 131 -9.99 -8.60 11.74
C LEU A 131 -10.08 -9.59 10.58
N LEU A 132 -9.04 -10.39 10.36
CA LEU A 132 -8.99 -11.36 9.28
C LEU A 132 -9.62 -12.67 9.74
N THR A 133 -10.47 -13.24 8.90
CA THR A 133 -11.12 -14.53 9.19
C THR A 133 -10.85 -15.54 8.08
N SER A 134 -10.80 -16.81 8.43
CA SER A 134 -10.73 -17.92 7.49
C SER A 134 -11.82 -18.93 7.84
N SER A 135 -12.44 -19.54 6.83
CA SER A 135 -13.36 -20.67 7.05
C SER A 135 -12.61 -21.99 7.22
N SER A 136 -11.37 -22.07 6.72
CA SER A 136 -10.48 -23.22 6.89
C SER A 136 -9.67 -23.11 8.18
N ASP A 137 -9.39 -24.24 8.80
CA ASP A 137 -8.35 -24.37 9.81
C ASP A 137 -6.97 -24.25 9.16
N LEU A 138 -6.35 -23.06 9.29
CA LEU A 138 -5.06 -22.76 8.67
C LEU A 138 -3.92 -23.55 9.29
N THR A 139 -4.06 -24.02 10.53
CA THR A 139 -2.98 -24.75 11.24
C THR A 139 -2.70 -26.12 10.64
N LYS A 140 -3.62 -26.65 9.83
CA LYS A 140 -3.48 -27.91 9.10
C LYS A 140 -2.82 -27.74 7.73
N ARG A 141 -2.50 -26.52 7.33
CA ARG A 141 -1.82 -26.26 6.06
C ARG A 141 -0.31 -26.34 6.27
N ASP A 142 0.36 -26.92 5.29
CA ASP A 142 1.82 -26.88 5.20
C ASP A 142 2.24 -25.48 4.75
N LEU A 143 2.44 -24.59 5.72
CA LEU A 143 2.84 -23.20 5.51
C LEU A 143 4.21 -22.98 6.17
N PRO A 144 5.14 -22.31 5.47
CA PRO A 144 6.50 -22.12 5.98
C PRO A 144 6.50 -21.21 7.20
N LEU A 145 7.28 -21.59 8.21
CA LEU A 145 7.53 -20.75 9.38
C LEU A 145 8.44 -19.56 9.01
N GLN A 146 8.04 -18.35 9.40
CA GLN A 146 8.78 -17.13 9.10
C GLN A 146 9.60 -16.67 10.32
N ASN A 147 10.90 -16.44 10.15
CA ASN A 147 11.78 -15.96 11.23
C ASN A 147 11.32 -14.62 11.80
N GLU A 148 10.84 -13.71 10.93
CA GLU A 148 10.26 -12.43 11.36
C GLU A 148 9.00 -12.60 12.23
N TYR A 149 8.20 -13.65 12.01
CA TYR A 149 7.07 -13.95 12.86
C TYR A 149 7.52 -14.51 14.21
N LEU A 150 8.54 -15.36 14.24
CA LEU A 150 9.11 -15.87 15.50
C LEU A 150 9.63 -14.74 16.39
N ASN A 151 10.30 -13.76 15.78
CA ASN A 151 10.73 -12.55 16.47
C ASN A 151 9.54 -11.71 16.96
N LEU A 152 8.49 -11.52 16.15
CA LEU A 152 7.27 -10.86 16.62
C LEU A 152 6.64 -11.61 17.81
N LYS A 153 6.56 -12.94 17.70
CA LYS A 153 5.98 -13.83 18.71
C LYS A 153 6.76 -13.85 20.02
N SER A 154 8.07 -13.57 20.00
CA SER A 154 8.86 -13.49 21.22
C SER A 154 8.42 -12.32 22.11
N HIS A 155 7.96 -11.22 21.50
CA HIS A 155 7.46 -10.02 22.17
C HIS A 155 5.94 -10.04 22.42
N HIS A 156 5.19 -10.75 21.56
CA HIS A 156 3.72 -10.86 21.64
C HIS A 156 3.26 -12.29 21.98
N LYS A 157 3.27 -12.63 23.28
CA LYS A 157 2.92 -13.97 23.79
C LYS A 157 1.46 -14.36 23.57
N GLU A 158 0.60 -13.41 23.25
CA GLU A 158 -0.81 -13.60 22.88
C GLU A 158 -1.02 -14.17 21.47
N LEU A 159 -0.06 -14.03 20.54
CA LEU A 159 -0.21 -14.53 19.17
C LEU A 159 -0.30 -16.06 19.12
N THR A 160 -1.22 -16.63 18.37
CA THR A 160 -1.51 -18.07 18.40
C THR A 160 -0.84 -18.82 17.25
N ALA A 161 -0.97 -20.15 17.24
CA ALA A 161 -0.62 -20.96 16.07
C ALA A 161 -1.47 -20.59 14.83
N LYS A 162 -2.71 -20.12 15.05
CA LYS A 162 -3.57 -19.61 13.97
C LYS A 162 -3.02 -18.30 13.41
N ASP A 163 -2.53 -17.40 14.26
CA ASP A 163 -1.89 -16.15 13.82
C ASP A 163 -0.62 -16.43 13.03
N GLN A 164 0.17 -17.45 13.43
CA GLN A 164 1.34 -17.88 12.67
C GLN A 164 0.96 -18.36 11.27
N ALA A 165 -0.01 -19.26 11.18
CA ALA A 165 -0.47 -19.78 9.90
C ALA A 165 -1.07 -18.67 9.01
N LEU A 166 -1.79 -17.72 9.61
CA LEU A 166 -2.31 -16.55 8.90
C LEU A 166 -1.16 -15.65 8.40
N TYR A 167 -0.16 -15.38 9.22
CA TYR A 167 1.00 -14.59 8.85
C TYR A 167 1.74 -15.22 7.67
N SER A 168 2.04 -16.52 7.75
CA SER A 168 2.69 -17.27 6.67
C SER A 168 1.85 -17.32 5.40
N LEU A 169 0.52 -17.42 5.52
CA LEU A 169 -0.37 -17.38 4.36
C LEU A 169 -0.37 -16.02 3.66
N LEU A 170 -0.32 -14.93 4.42
CA LEU A 170 -0.39 -13.56 3.89
C LEU A 170 0.96 -13.08 3.34
N PHE A 171 2.04 -13.37 4.05
CA PHE A 171 3.33 -12.69 3.85
C PHE A 171 4.50 -13.64 3.65
N GLY A 172 4.33 -14.92 3.99
CA GLY A 172 5.41 -15.88 3.88
C GLY A 172 5.81 -16.15 2.44
N ASP A 173 7.11 -16.19 2.20
CA ASP A 173 7.65 -16.68 0.93
C ASP A 173 7.32 -18.17 0.84
N ASN A 174 6.33 -18.52 0.02
CA ASN A 174 5.88 -19.90 -0.12
C ASN A 174 6.40 -20.47 -1.44
N PRO A 175 7.36 -21.41 -1.42
CA PRO A 175 7.90 -22.01 -2.64
C PRO A 175 6.86 -22.79 -3.44
N ASN A 176 5.70 -23.12 -2.84
CA ASN A 176 4.61 -23.80 -3.52
C ASN A 176 3.74 -22.86 -4.37
N TYR A 177 3.96 -21.53 -4.32
CA TYR A 177 3.26 -20.57 -5.16
C TYR A 177 4.24 -19.91 -6.12
N GLN A 178 4.02 -20.13 -7.42
CA GLN A 178 4.84 -19.62 -8.51
C GLN A 178 4.27 -18.32 -9.12
N SER A 179 3.03 -17.96 -8.76
CA SER A 179 2.44 -16.69 -9.15
C SER A 179 1.48 -16.15 -8.10
N THR A 180 1.29 -14.83 -8.10
CA THR A 180 0.29 -14.18 -7.26
C THR A 180 -1.13 -14.73 -7.51
N ASP A 181 -1.42 -15.26 -8.70
CA ASP A 181 -2.72 -15.87 -9.00
C ASP A 181 -2.92 -17.21 -8.24
N GLU A 182 -1.86 -17.99 -8.05
CA GLU A 182 -1.88 -19.18 -7.21
C GLU A 182 -2.05 -18.84 -5.73
N LEU A 183 -1.37 -17.78 -5.26
CA LEU A 183 -1.56 -17.24 -3.93
C LEU A 183 -3.02 -16.84 -3.69
N LEU A 184 -3.62 -16.07 -4.61
CA LEU A 184 -5.03 -15.66 -4.53
C LEU A 184 -5.99 -16.86 -4.53
N LYS A 185 -5.72 -17.89 -5.34
CA LYS A 185 -6.47 -19.17 -5.29
C LYS A 185 -6.33 -19.83 -3.92
N ALA A 186 -5.15 -19.81 -3.32
CA ALA A 186 -4.90 -20.40 -2.00
C ALA A 186 -5.63 -19.63 -0.88
N TRP A 187 -5.68 -18.30 -0.95
CA TRP A 187 -6.45 -17.44 -0.04
C TRP A 187 -7.95 -17.68 -0.18
N LYS A 188 -8.45 -17.75 -1.42
CA LYS A 188 -9.85 -18.09 -1.70
C LYS A 188 -10.21 -19.47 -1.16
N LYS A 189 -9.36 -20.48 -1.38
CA LYS A 189 -9.52 -21.84 -0.84
C LYS A 189 -9.49 -21.86 0.69
N ALA A 190 -8.75 -20.95 1.32
CA ALA A 190 -8.75 -20.77 2.77
C ALA A 190 -10.04 -20.12 3.31
N GLY A 191 -10.86 -19.56 2.42
CA GLY A 191 -12.00 -18.72 2.76
C GLY A 191 -11.56 -17.48 3.53
N LEU A 192 -10.39 -16.93 3.17
CA LEU A 192 -9.85 -15.73 3.79
C LEU A 192 -10.79 -14.55 3.49
N LYS A 193 -11.16 -13.79 4.52
CA LYS A 193 -11.96 -12.58 4.42
C LYS A 193 -11.23 -11.41 5.04
N PHE A 194 -11.21 -10.31 4.31
CA PHE A 194 -10.59 -9.05 4.70
C PHE A 194 -11.64 -8.07 5.24
N PRO A 195 -11.25 -7.13 6.12
CA PRO A 195 -12.14 -6.06 6.53
C PRO A 195 -12.52 -5.17 5.33
N GLU A 196 -13.73 -4.60 5.38
CA GLU A 196 -14.23 -3.74 4.30
C GLU A 196 -13.68 -2.31 4.41
N LYS A 197 -13.68 -1.73 5.61
CA LYS A 197 -13.38 -0.30 5.85
C LYS A 197 -11.89 0.03 5.86
N VAL A 198 -11.06 -0.98 6.02
CA VAL A 198 -9.59 -0.90 5.99
C VAL A 198 -9.11 -1.94 4.99
N LYS A 199 -8.11 -1.59 4.19
CA LYS A 199 -7.52 -2.45 3.19
C LYS A 199 -6.08 -2.78 3.57
N LEU A 200 -5.72 -4.05 3.39
CA LEU A 200 -4.32 -4.44 3.30
C LEU A 200 -3.84 -4.14 1.87
N LEU A 201 -2.80 -3.33 1.75
CA LEU A 201 -2.05 -3.20 0.52
C LEU A 201 -0.84 -4.13 0.60
N SER A 202 -0.68 -4.99 -0.40
CA SER A 202 0.45 -5.93 -0.46
C SER A 202 1.11 -5.87 -1.83
N VAL A 203 2.44 -5.81 -1.86
CA VAL A 203 3.23 -5.87 -3.09
C VAL A 203 3.94 -7.20 -3.14
N PHE A 204 3.69 -7.96 -4.20
CA PHE A 204 4.31 -9.25 -4.45
C PHE A 204 5.23 -9.16 -5.66
N GLN A 205 6.43 -9.69 -5.53
CA GLN A 205 7.33 -9.90 -6.66
C GLN A 205 7.16 -11.35 -7.13
N ASN A 206 6.91 -11.53 -8.42
CA ASN A 206 6.89 -12.85 -9.03
C ASN A 206 8.31 -13.17 -9.54
N SER A 207 8.89 -14.29 -9.11
CA SER A 207 10.14 -14.84 -9.64
C SER A 207 9.89 -16.19 -10.32
N SER A 208 10.92 -16.80 -10.92
CA SER A 208 10.80 -18.14 -11.50
C SER A 208 10.51 -19.21 -10.45
N ASP A 209 10.93 -18.98 -9.20
CA ASP A 209 11.00 -20.02 -8.17
C ASP A 209 10.01 -19.78 -7.03
N ASN A 210 9.54 -18.54 -6.86
CA ASN A 210 8.62 -18.17 -5.78
C ASN A 210 7.85 -16.87 -6.05
N VAL A 211 6.87 -16.62 -5.19
CA VAL A 211 6.17 -15.35 -5.04
C VAL A 211 6.51 -14.79 -3.67
N SER A 212 7.06 -13.58 -3.65
CA SER A 212 7.57 -12.97 -2.42
C SER A 212 6.87 -11.67 -2.09
N ASN A 213 6.42 -11.51 -0.84
CA ASN A 213 5.78 -10.28 -0.38
C ASN A 213 6.83 -9.21 -0.07
N ILE A 214 7.13 -8.30 -0.98
CA ILE A 214 8.21 -7.33 -0.78
C ILE A 214 7.78 -6.06 -0.03
N TYR A 215 6.47 -5.86 0.17
CA TYR A 215 5.96 -4.68 0.87
C TYR A 215 4.52 -4.84 1.34
N THR A 216 4.18 -4.19 2.47
CA THR A 216 2.79 -4.06 2.92
C THR A 216 2.52 -2.69 3.54
N ALA A 217 1.27 -2.26 3.44
CA ALA A 217 0.77 -1.07 4.13
C ALA A 217 -0.73 -1.23 4.43
N ILE A 218 -1.24 -0.35 5.29
CA ILE A 218 -2.67 -0.29 5.61
C ILE A 218 -3.27 0.95 4.95
N ALA A 219 -4.41 0.80 4.28
CA ALA A 219 -5.10 1.91 3.65
C ALA A 219 -6.56 2.02 4.09
N TYR A 220 -7.08 3.24 4.15
CA TYR A 220 -8.50 3.50 4.43
C TYR A 220 -8.96 4.80 3.80
N GLU A 221 -10.25 4.86 3.48
CA GLU A 221 -10.85 6.07 2.91
C GLU A 221 -11.42 6.97 4.01
N LYS A 222 -11.19 8.28 3.88
CA LYS A 222 -11.77 9.30 4.75
C LYS A 222 -11.83 10.62 3.99
N ASP A 223 -12.94 11.34 4.12
CA ASP A 223 -13.15 12.67 3.56
C ASP A 223 -12.87 12.75 2.03
N GLY A 224 -13.23 11.68 1.31
CA GLY A 224 -12.99 11.56 -0.14
C GLY A 224 -11.52 11.41 -0.54
N SER A 225 -10.64 11.14 0.43
CA SER A 225 -9.21 10.85 0.23
C SER A 225 -8.89 9.42 0.66
N VAL A 226 -7.78 8.87 0.18
CA VAL A 226 -7.24 7.59 0.63
C VAL A 226 -6.02 7.84 1.50
N TYR A 227 -6.10 7.38 2.74
CA TYR A 227 -4.99 7.44 3.69
C TYR A 227 -4.23 6.13 3.67
N VAL A 228 -2.91 6.20 3.71
CA VAL A 228 -2.01 5.05 3.81
C VAL A 228 -1.15 5.22 5.06
N PHE A 229 -1.20 4.24 5.94
CA PHE A 229 -0.30 4.12 7.08
C PHE A 229 0.68 2.98 6.83
N GLU A 230 1.96 3.27 6.99
CA GLU A 230 3.01 2.34 6.61
C GLU A 230 4.27 2.50 7.48
N LYS A 231 4.95 1.38 7.67
CA LYS A 231 6.34 1.30 8.09
C LYS A 231 7.10 0.86 6.84
N GLN A 232 8.08 1.64 6.37
CA GLN A 232 8.76 1.28 5.10
C GLN A 232 9.78 0.15 5.31
N ASP A 233 10.61 0.30 6.33
CA ASP A 233 11.56 -0.68 6.84
C ASP A 233 11.91 -0.28 8.29
N PRO A 234 12.55 -1.14 9.10
CA PRO A 234 12.88 -0.86 10.50
C PRO A 234 13.67 0.44 10.73
N THR A 235 14.44 0.91 9.75
CA THR A 235 15.26 2.12 9.89
C THR A 235 14.48 3.40 9.65
N LEU A 236 13.39 3.37 8.89
CA LEU A 236 12.65 4.57 8.48
C LEU A 236 11.43 4.88 9.37
N PRO A 237 11.06 6.17 9.54
CA PRO A 237 9.95 6.54 10.41
C PRO A 237 8.60 6.00 9.90
N TYR A 238 7.71 5.69 10.84
CA TYR A 238 6.31 5.42 10.55
C TYR A 238 5.68 6.60 9.82
N ARG A 239 5.01 6.31 8.70
CA ARG A 239 4.51 7.33 7.79
C ARG A 239 3.01 7.24 7.63
N TRP A 240 2.39 8.41 7.62
CA TRP A 240 0.98 8.57 7.35
C TRP A 240 0.81 9.51 6.15
N SER A 241 0.32 8.94 5.06
CA SER A 241 0.18 9.60 3.76
C SER A 241 -1.29 9.75 3.40
N ARG A 242 -1.62 10.79 2.64
CA ARG A 242 -2.97 11.10 2.12
C ARG A 242 -2.89 11.33 0.62
N PHE A 243 -3.59 10.50 -0.13
CA PHE A 243 -3.74 10.52 -1.58
C PHE A 243 -5.16 10.92 -1.97
N ASN A 244 -5.35 11.49 -3.16
CA ASN A 244 -6.68 11.86 -3.60
C ASN A 244 -7.46 10.64 -4.10
N THR A 245 -6.77 9.66 -4.69
CA THR A 245 -7.38 8.45 -5.25
C THR A 245 -6.52 7.21 -5.01
N TRP A 246 -7.12 6.02 -5.15
CA TRP A 246 -6.37 4.76 -5.19
C TRP A 246 -5.38 4.69 -6.35
N ALA A 247 -5.73 5.27 -7.51
CA ALA A 247 -4.85 5.33 -8.67
C ALA A 247 -3.58 6.16 -8.39
N ASP A 248 -3.68 7.20 -7.55
CA ASP A 248 -2.51 7.98 -7.12
C ASP A 248 -1.54 7.12 -6.29
N ILE A 249 -2.02 6.22 -5.44
CA ILE A 249 -1.19 5.29 -4.66
C ILE A 249 -0.41 4.38 -5.60
N LYS A 250 -1.11 3.71 -6.51
CA LYS A 250 -0.48 2.82 -7.50
C LYS A 250 0.57 3.58 -8.32
N THR A 251 0.22 4.75 -8.82
CA THR A 251 1.15 5.59 -9.59
C THR A 251 2.36 6.00 -8.76
N HIS A 252 2.14 6.42 -7.51
CA HIS A 252 3.21 6.82 -6.58
C HIS A 252 4.20 5.68 -6.34
N TRP A 253 3.71 4.49 -6.01
CA TRP A 253 4.54 3.33 -5.75
C TRP A 253 5.30 2.85 -6.98
N LEU A 254 4.64 2.75 -8.15
CA LEU A 254 5.28 2.28 -9.39
C LEU A 254 6.25 3.29 -10.02
N SER A 255 6.05 4.59 -9.82
CA SER A 255 6.95 5.64 -10.33
C SER A 255 8.11 5.97 -9.39
N ASN A 256 8.07 5.42 -8.16
CA ASN A 256 9.08 5.67 -7.14
C ASN A 256 9.61 4.36 -6.56
N ARG A 257 8.97 3.85 -5.50
CA ARG A 257 9.48 2.77 -4.66
C ARG A 257 9.80 1.51 -5.44
N PHE A 258 8.91 1.13 -6.34
CA PHE A 258 9.06 -0.10 -7.11
C PHE A 258 9.38 0.19 -8.57
N LYS A 259 9.91 1.37 -8.89
CA LYS A 259 10.21 1.77 -10.26
C LYS A 259 11.10 0.77 -11.00
N VAL A 260 12.04 0.15 -10.30
CA VAL A 260 12.97 -0.85 -10.85
C VAL A 260 12.28 -2.20 -11.08
N PHE A 261 11.27 -2.55 -10.27
CA PHE A 261 10.61 -3.86 -10.28
C PHE A 261 9.21 -3.84 -10.90
N LYS A 262 8.77 -2.68 -11.42
CA LYS A 262 7.39 -2.39 -11.82
C LYS A 262 6.80 -3.40 -12.82
N ASP A 263 7.66 -4.06 -13.61
CA ASP A 263 7.24 -4.99 -14.67
C ASP A 263 7.11 -6.44 -14.15
N ASN A 264 7.64 -6.73 -12.95
CA ASN A 264 7.68 -8.08 -12.35
C ASN A 264 6.97 -8.13 -10.98
N LEU A 265 6.05 -7.21 -10.73
CA LEU A 265 5.32 -7.15 -9.47
C LEU A 265 3.82 -7.09 -9.67
N ASP A 266 3.11 -7.60 -8.68
CA ASP A 266 1.69 -7.42 -8.50
C ASP A 266 1.44 -6.60 -7.24
N ILE A 267 0.52 -5.63 -7.33
CA ILE A 267 0.00 -4.95 -6.15
C ILE A 267 -1.40 -5.49 -5.89
N LEU A 268 -1.66 -5.88 -4.66
CA LEU A 268 -2.96 -6.33 -4.19
C LEU A 268 -3.59 -5.31 -3.26
N VAL A 269 -4.91 -5.17 -3.37
CA VAL A 269 -5.78 -4.53 -2.37
C VAL A 269 -6.63 -5.65 -1.79
N ASN A 270 -6.37 -6.04 -0.54
CA ASN A 270 -6.88 -7.28 0.05
C ASN A 270 -6.55 -8.47 -0.89
N ASP A 271 -7.56 -9.25 -1.28
CA ASP A 271 -7.50 -10.41 -2.17
C ASP A 271 -7.75 -10.08 -3.65
N GLN A 272 -7.62 -8.80 -4.05
CA GLN A 272 -7.84 -8.37 -5.43
C GLN A 272 -6.57 -7.76 -6.02
N LYS A 273 -6.31 -8.02 -7.30
CA LYS A 273 -5.30 -7.28 -8.07
C LYS A 273 -5.71 -5.82 -8.11
N PHE A 274 -4.75 -4.91 -7.97
CA PHE A 274 -5.04 -3.48 -7.86
C PHE A 274 -5.82 -2.94 -9.07
N ASP A 275 -5.52 -3.42 -10.28
CA ASP A 275 -6.25 -3.00 -11.49
C ASP A 275 -7.70 -3.44 -11.50
N ASP A 276 -8.00 -4.62 -10.97
CA ASP A 276 -9.38 -5.09 -10.87
C ASP A 276 -10.12 -4.34 -9.78
N PHE A 277 -9.46 -4.12 -8.63
CA PHE A 277 -9.97 -3.25 -7.58
C PHE A 277 -10.30 -1.84 -8.10
N LEU A 278 -9.46 -1.26 -8.97
CA LEU A 278 -9.71 0.07 -9.53
C LEU A 278 -10.93 0.13 -10.45
N LYS A 279 -11.21 -0.93 -11.21
CA LYS A 279 -12.42 -1.03 -12.04
C LYS A 279 -13.68 -1.03 -11.19
N ASP A 280 -13.60 -1.67 -10.03
CA ASP A 280 -14.71 -1.79 -9.09
C ASP A 280 -14.83 -0.56 -8.17
N SER A 281 -13.74 0.19 -7.97
CA SER A 281 -13.71 1.38 -7.12
C SER A 281 -14.31 2.60 -7.85
N ILE A 282 -15.55 2.95 -7.54
CA ILE A 282 -16.17 4.20 -7.99
C ILE A 282 -15.68 5.33 -7.07
N LEU A 283 -14.46 5.82 -7.27
CA LEU A 283 -14.07 7.13 -6.75
C LEU A 283 -14.00 8.12 -7.90
N ILE A 284 -15.07 8.90 -8.04
CA ILE A 284 -15.08 10.10 -8.89
C ILE A 284 -14.07 11.09 -8.27
N PRO A 285 -13.03 11.53 -8.99
CA PRO A 285 -12.10 12.53 -8.47
C PRO A 285 -12.88 13.80 -8.15
N LYS A 286 -12.99 14.16 -6.87
CA LYS A 286 -13.32 15.55 -6.52
C LYS A 286 -12.07 16.37 -6.80
N ASN A 287 -12.20 17.35 -7.69
CA ASN A 287 -11.20 18.38 -7.96
C ASN A 287 -10.95 19.17 -6.66
N ASN A 288 -10.15 18.63 -5.74
CA ASN A 288 -9.76 19.32 -4.52
C ASN A 288 -8.55 20.20 -4.83
N GLN A 289 -8.79 21.28 -5.58
CA GLN A 289 -7.87 22.43 -5.65
C GLN A 289 -8.08 23.41 -4.49
N LEU A 290 -8.97 23.13 -3.52
CA LEU A 290 -9.24 24.06 -2.44
C LEU A 290 -9.33 23.34 -1.10
N ALA A 291 -8.55 23.89 -0.15
CA ALA A 291 -8.63 23.78 1.32
C ALA A 291 -7.42 23.12 2.00
N PHE A 292 -6.31 23.86 2.03
CA PHE A 292 -5.51 23.98 3.25
C PHE A 292 -5.39 25.47 3.57
N GLN A 293 -6.26 25.96 4.45
CA GLN A 293 -5.95 27.09 5.30
C GLN A 293 -6.01 26.56 6.74
N GLU A 294 -4.89 26.82 7.43
CA GLU A 294 -4.58 26.64 8.87
C GLU A 294 -4.20 25.23 9.37
#